data_AF-A0A9P0NUF4-F1
#
_entry.id   AF-A0A9P0NUF4-F1
#
_cell.length_a   1.000
_cell.length_b   1.000
_cell.length_c   1.000
_cell.angle_alpha   90.00
_cell.angle_beta   90.00
_cell.angle_gamma   90.00
#
_symmetry.space_group_name_H-M   'P 1'
#
loop_
_entity.id
_entity.type
_entity.pdbx_description
1 polymer ?
#
loop_
_entity_poly.entity_id
_entity_poly.type
_entity_poly.pdbx_seq_one_letter_code
_entity_poly.pdbx_strand_id
1 'polypeptide(L)'
;MELGWDPLQHTSIYQRKEDSDDSDGEGGMGNVARMIMRPPGHSGKAKKGHLCFDASFETGNLGKVDLINEYEYDLSIRPDSCNPKLRFWFNFTVDNVKQDQRVIFNIVNISKEKNLLMDNMTPLVKSTSRPKWQRIPKQHVFYAKSHLHHNHYILSFSFAFDKEDDVFQFCVAPPYSYSRLQTFLNLLEVKASHLNQNFKRELLANSVQKRRLDLVTIGSLDPEEPKPKRRVIAIMARVHPGESPASFVCQGLLELLISSNSIATTLRKYVIFKVIPMLNPDGVFVGNYRSSAMGTDLNRSWHLCNPWCHPTIKATRDILTMLDKSKV
;
A
#
# COMPACT_ATOMS: atom_id res chain seq x y z
N MET A 1 -26.92 -13.79 9.98
CA MET A 1 -26.14 -12.60 10.41
C MET A 1 -24.87 -12.58 9.59
N GLU A 2 -24.92 -11.92 8.44
CA GLU A 2 -23.76 -11.73 7.58
C GLU A 2 -22.78 -10.78 8.30
N LEU A 3 -21.62 -11.31 8.66
CA LEU A 3 -20.47 -10.52 9.08
C LEU A 3 -20.22 -9.47 7.97
N GLY A 4 -20.41 -8.18 8.29
CA GLY A 4 -20.11 -7.04 7.40
C GLY A 4 -18.61 -6.82 7.15
N TRP A 5 -17.87 -7.89 6.83
CA TRP A 5 -16.42 -7.93 6.71
C TRP A 5 -16.03 -8.18 5.25
N ASP A 6 -15.15 -7.34 4.70
CA ASP A 6 -14.50 -7.61 3.41
C ASP A 6 -13.39 -8.66 3.66
N PRO A 7 -13.50 -9.89 3.12
CA PRO A 7 -12.50 -10.94 3.31
C PRO A 7 -11.09 -10.55 2.80
N LEU A 8 -10.99 -9.47 2.01
CA LEU A 8 -9.73 -8.91 1.50
C LEU A 8 -9.15 -7.77 2.36
N GLN A 9 -9.81 -7.33 3.43
CA GLN A 9 -9.31 -6.26 4.31
C GLN A 9 -8.26 -6.74 5.33
N HIS A 10 -8.28 -8.03 5.69
CA HIS A 10 -7.52 -8.55 6.83
C HIS A 10 -6.01 -8.72 6.56
N THR A 11 -5.54 -8.57 5.32
CA THR A 11 -4.10 -8.70 5.02
C THR A 11 -3.24 -7.58 5.62
N SER A 12 -3.87 -6.49 6.08
CA SER A 12 -3.18 -5.37 6.74
C SER A 12 -3.00 -5.54 8.25
N ILE A 13 -3.79 -6.43 8.88
CA ILE A 13 -3.75 -6.69 10.31
C ILE A 13 -3.52 -8.19 10.44
N TYR A 14 -2.26 -8.63 10.47
CA TYR A 14 -1.93 -10.00 10.81
C TYR A 14 -2.60 -10.33 12.17
N GLN A 15 -3.48 -11.33 12.24
CA GLN A 15 -3.84 -11.93 13.52
C GLN A 15 -2.58 -12.62 14.05
N ARG A 16 -1.92 -12.02 15.04
CA ARG A 16 -0.78 -12.65 15.73
C ARG A 16 -1.28 -13.27 17.04
N LYS A 17 -0.73 -14.45 17.35
CA LYS A 17 -0.88 -15.12 18.64
C LYS A 17 -0.25 -14.27 19.76
N GLU A 18 -0.83 -14.40 20.94
CA GLU A 18 -0.58 -13.64 22.18
C GLU A 18 0.90 -13.40 22.53
N ASP A 19 1.14 -12.17 22.96
CA ASP A 19 2.08 -11.67 23.97
C ASP A 19 3.48 -12.30 24.06
N SER A 20 4.45 -11.57 23.49
CA SER A 20 5.79 -11.49 24.08
C SER A 20 5.97 -10.09 24.67
N ASP A 21 6.10 -10.02 26.00
CA ASP A 21 6.22 -8.78 26.79
C ASP A 21 7.57 -8.05 26.60
N ASP A 22 8.48 -8.58 25.80
CA ASP A 22 9.82 -8.02 25.59
C ASP A 22 10.03 -7.67 24.11
N SER A 23 9.90 -6.38 23.79
CA SER A 23 10.46 -5.80 22.57
C SER A 23 10.94 -4.39 22.86
N ASP A 24 11.97 -4.29 23.69
CA ASP A 24 12.86 -3.12 23.72
C ASP A 24 13.77 -3.20 22.49
N GLY A 25 13.18 -3.00 21.31
CA GLY A 25 13.91 -2.85 20.06
C GLY A 25 14.43 -1.42 19.96
N GLU A 26 15.71 -1.21 20.28
CA GLU A 26 16.44 -0.02 19.83
C GLU A 26 16.20 0.18 18.32
N GLY A 27 15.83 1.39 17.92
CA GLY A 27 15.43 1.75 16.56
C GLY A 27 16.52 1.45 15.52
N GLY A 28 16.50 0.24 14.97
CA GLY A 28 17.24 -0.13 13.77
C GLY A 28 16.65 0.54 12.53
N MET A 29 17.33 0.41 11.38
CA MET A 29 16.96 0.97 10.06
C MET A 29 15.62 0.44 9.47
N GLY A 30 14.76 -0.17 10.30
CA GLY A 30 13.51 -0.82 9.94
C GLY A 30 12.27 -0.04 10.39
N ASN A 31 11.13 -0.73 10.40
CA ASN A 31 9.90 -0.20 10.99
C ASN A 31 9.90 -0.42 12.51
N VAL A 32 9.17 0.41 13.26
CA VAL A 32 8.88 0.14 14.66
C VAL A 32 8.08 -1.15 14.81
N ALA A 33 8.37 -1.90 15.87
CA ALA A 33 7.73 -3.16 16.21
C ALA A 33 7.27 -3.10 17.66
N ARG A 34 5.95 -2.97 17.89
CA ARG A 34 5.36 -2.93 19.24
C ARG A 34 6.08 -1.96 20.20
N MET A 35 6.43 -0.77 19.71
CA MET A 35 7.17 0.23 20.48
C MET A 35 6.24 0.95 21.45
N ILE A 36 6.37 0.66 22.74
CA ILE A 36 5.59 1.28 23.80
C ILE A 36 6.27 2.57 24.27
N MET A 37 5.58 3.70 24.11
CA MET A 37 6.04 4.99 24.56
C MET A 37 5.69 5.21 26.02
N ARG A 38 6.71 5.23 26.89
CA ARG A 38 6.57 5.48 28.33
C ARG A 38 6.97 6.92 28.64
N PRO A 39 6.16 7.69 29.38
CA PRO A 39 6.55 9.02 29.85
C PRO A 39 7.83 8.96 30.70
N PRO A 40 8.65 10.03 30.71
CA PRO A 40 9.82 10.11 31.58
C PRO A 40 9.48 9.80 33.04
N GLY A 41 10.36 9.04 33.72
CA GLY A 41 10.16 8.62 35.12
C GLY A 41 9.25 7.41 35.31
N HIS A 42 8.69 6.82 34.24
CA HIS A 42 7.95 5.57 34.32
C HIS A 42 8.83 4.38 33.93
N SER A 43 9.02 3.45 34.86
CA SER A 43 9.67 2.15 34.62
C SER A 43 8.70 0.99 34.87
N GLY A 44 9.02 -0.18 34.30
CA GLY A 44 8.22 -1.41 34.48
C GLY A 44 7.09 -1.59 33.45
N LYS A 45 6.04 -2.30 33.87
CA LYS A 45 4.92 -2.70 33.00
C LYS A 45 4.24 -1.48 32.37
N ALA A 46 3.90 -1.61 31.09
CA ALA A 46 3.15 -0.58 30.38
C ALA A 46 1.80 -0.36 31.06
N LYS A 47 1.45 0.91 31.30
CA LYS A 47 0.13 1.29 31.80
C LYS A 47 -0.78 1.60 30.61
N LYS A 48 -2.09 1.52 30.82
CA LYS A 48 -3.07 1.96 29.83
C LYS A 48 -2.84 3.44 29.49
N GLY A 49 -2.82 3.76 28.20
CA GLY A 49 -2.46 5.09 27.69
C GLY A 49 -0.98 5.28 27.36
N HIS A 50 -0.10 4.32 27.73
CA HIS A 50 1.26 4.27 27.17
C HIS A 50 1.17 3.73 25.73
N LEU A 51 0.99 4.63 24.78
CA LEU A 51 0.73 4.27 23.39
C LEU A 51 1.77 3.30 22.84
N CYS A 52 1.30 2.23 22.21
CA CYS A 52 2.13 1.25 21.54
C CYS A 52 2.02 1.39 20.03
N PHE A 53 3.14 1.65 19.37
CA PHE A 53 3.20 1.85 17.92
C PHE A 53 3.73 0.60 17.23
N ASP A 54 3.08 0.18 16.16
CA ASP A 54 3.56 -0.89 15.31
C ASP A 54 3.43 -0.53 13.84
N ALA A 55 4.45 -0.88 13.06
CA ALA A 55 4.43 -0.81 11.60
C ALA A 55 5.10 -2.04 10.98
N SER A 56 5.32 -3.10 11.77
CA SER A 56 6.00 -4.32 11.34
C SER A 56 5.04 -5.32 10.68
N PHE A 57 4.32 -4.85 9.67
CA PHE A 57 3.37 -5.60 8.86
C PHE A 57 3.47 -5.21 7.37
N GLU A 58 2.82 -5.98 6.50
CA GLU A 58 2.83 -5.73 5.06
C GLU A 58 2.28 -4.33 4.74
N THR A 59 2.98 -3.55 3.91
CA THR A 59 2.72 -2.13 3.61
C THR A 59 2.93 -1.15 4.78
N GLY A 60 3.32 -1.64 5.97
CA GLY A 60 3.61 -0.80 7.13
C GLY A 60 4.82 0.10 6.89
N ASN A 61 4.76 1.33 7.38
CA ASN A 61 5.89 2.26 7.38
C ASN A 61 5.75 3.28 8.52
N LEU A 62 6.63 3.14 9.50
CA LEU A 62 6.96 4.12 10.53
C LEU A 62 8.29 3.68 11.13
N GLY A 63 9.32 4.50 11.06
CA GLY A 63 10.69 4.11 11.42
C GLY A 63 11.09 4.46 12.85
N LYS A 64 10.55 5.54 13.41
CA LYS A 64 10.87 5.99 14.78
C LYS A 64 9.72 6.79 15.36
N VAL A 65 9.56 6.69 16.68
CA VAL A 65 8.62 7.48 17.49
C VAL A 65 9.40 8.10 18.66
N ASP A 66 9.29 9.41 18.82
CA ASP A 66 9.85 10.17 19.93
C ASP A 66 8.69 10.79 20.73
N LEU A 67 8.66 10.57 22.06
CA LEU A 67 7.69 11.20 22.95
C LEU A 67 8.24 12.55 23.39
N ILE A 68 7.62 13.63 22.93
CA ILE A 68 8.09 15.00 23.17
C ILE A 68 7.58 15.52 24.51
N ASN A 69 6.30 15.29 24.79
CA ASN A 69 5.65 15.54 26.08
C ASN A 69 4.50 14.55 26.27
N GLU A 70 3.70 14.70 27.33
CA GLU A 70 2.60 13.78 27.66
C GLU A 70 1.58 13.56 26.53
N TYR A 71 1.44 14.52 25.61
CA TYR A 71 0.41 14.50 24.56
C TYR A 71 0.98 14.58 23.15
N GLU A 72 2.28 14.71 22.97
CA GLU A 72 2.89 15.02 21.68
C GLU A 72 3.97 14.01 21.28
N TYR A 73 3.88 13.54 20.04
CA TYR A 73 4.79 12.56 19.48
C TYR A 73 5.33 13.02 18.14
N ASP A 74 6.64 12.96 18.00
CA ASP A 74 7.31 13.09 16.72
C ASP A 74 7.48 11.71 16.09
N LEU A 75 6.98 11.60 14.86
CA LEU A 75 6.92 10.38 14.07
C LEU A 75 7.81 10.54 12.84
N SER A 76 8.78 9.65 12.68
CA SER A 76 9.67 9.63 11.53
C SER A 76 9.34 8.48 10.60
N ILE A 77 9.03 8.81 9.35
CA ILE A 77 8.83 7.83 8.27
C ILE A 77 10.15 7.11 7.98
N ARG A 78 10.09 5.78 7.84
CA ARG A 78 11.21 4.98 7.35
C ARG A 78 11.45 5.33 5.88
N PRO A 79 12.68 5.70 5.46
CA PRO A 79 12.98 5.93 4.06
C PRO A 79 12.68 4.70 3.20
N ASP A 80 12.42 4.92 1.92
CA ASP A 80 12.32 3.82 0.97
C ASP A 80 13.59 2.96 1.00
N SER A 81 13.43 1.64 0.85
CA SER A 81 14.55 0.70 0.83
C SER A 81 15.59 1.08 -0.21
N CYS A 82 16.86 1.14 0.21
CA CYS A 82 17.99 1.57 -0.60
C CYS A 82 17.87 2.98 -1.18
N ASN A 83 16.98 3.84 -0.67
CA ASN A 83 16.85 5.23 -1.10
C ASN A 83 16.51 6.18 0.07
N PRO A 84 17.53 6.76 0.74
CA PRO A 84 17.35 7.59 1.91
C PRO A 84 16.75 8.98 1.62
N LYS A 85 16.39 9.28 0.37
CA LYS A 85 15.82 10.60 -0.02
C LYS A 85 14.30 10.57 -0.15
N LEU A 86 13.67 9.39 -0.11
CA LEU A 86 12.25 9.23 -0.37
C LEU A 86 11.51 8.86 0.93
N ARG A 87 10.67 9.78 1.41
CA ARG A 87 9.77 9.58 2.57
C ARG A 87 8.45 10.30 2.31
N PHE A 88 7.35 9.57 2.31
CA PHE A 88 6.00 10.12 2.18
C PHE A 88 4.93 9.13 2.63
N TRP A 89 5.12 7.85 2.30
CA TRP A 89 4.21 6.78 2.71
C TRP A 89 4.38 6.48 4.20
N PHE A 90 3.31 6.59 4.96
CA PHE A 90 3.21 6.06 6.31
C PHE A 90 1.97 5.19 6.44
N ASN A 91 2.12 4.13 7.22
CA ASN A 91 1.04 3.21 7.57
C ASN A 91 1.43 2.50 8.86
N PHE A 92 0.78 2.82 9.96
CA PHE A 92 1.12 2.30 11.28
C PHE A 92 -0.13 2.12 12.12
N THR A 93 -0.02 1.30 13.16
CA THR A 93 -1.06 1.05 14.15
C THR A 93 -0.65 1.60 15.51
N VAL A 94 -1.65 2.00 16.28
CA VAL A 94 -1.52 2.43 17.67
C VAL A 94 -2.51 1.62 18.52
N ASP A 95 -2.01 0.95 19.56
CA ASP A 95 -2.80 0.27 20.59
C ASP A 95 -2.40 0.72 22.00
N ASN A 96 -2.97 0.07 23.02
CA ASN A 96 -2.79 0.42 24.44
C ASN A 96 -3.20 1.87 24.76
N VAL A 97 -4.22 2.37 24.04
CA VAL A 97 -4.78 3.71 24.21
C VAL A 97 -5.65 3.79 25.45
N LYS A 98 -5.90 5.00 25.96
CA LYS A 98 -6.89 5.25 27.01
C LYS A 98 -8.08 6.03 26.45
N GLN A 99 -9.28 5.82 26.97
CA GLN A 99 -10.47 6.57 26.55
C GLN A 99 -10.27 8.05 26.83
N ASP A 100 -10.71 8.89 25.90
CA ASP A 100 -10.59 10.34 25.90
C ASP A 100 -9.14 10.86 25.91
N GLN A 101 -8.15 9.97 25.72
CA GLN A 101 -6.76 10.37 25.56
C GLN A 101 -6.59 11.16 24.27
N ARG A 102 -6.08 12.39 24.40
CA ARG A 102 -5.82 13.29 23.28
C ARG A 102 -4.34 13.34 23.00
N VAL A 103 -3.98 13.27 21.73
CA VAL A 103 -2.60 13.32 21.28
C VAL A 103 -2.44 14.19 20.05
N ILE A 104 -1.22 14.66 19.83
CA ILE A 104 -0.75 15.30 18.61
C ILE A 104 0.34 14.41 18.03
N PHE A 105 0.16 14.02 16.77
CA PHE A 105 1.15 13.30 15.99
C PHE A 105 1.77 14.22 14.96
N ASN A 106 3.10 14.38 15.01
CA ASN A 106 3.87 15.18 14.08
C ASN A 106 4.68 14.26 13.17
N ILE A 107 4.37 14.19 11.88
CA ILE A 107 5.25 13.53 10.90
C ILE A 107 6.31 14.54 10.45
N VAL A 108 7.55 14.34 10.91
CA VAL A 108 8.59 15.39 10.89
C VAL A 108 9.55 15.34 9.70
N ASN A 109 9.53 14.27 8.89
CA ASN A 109 10.56 14.01 7.89
C ASN A 109 10.02 13.72 6.47
N ILE A 110 8.88 14.29 6.09
CA ILE A 110 8.34 14.18 4.73
C ILE A 110 9.31 14.83 3.73
N SER A 111 9.76 14.06 2.72
CA SER A 111 10.84 14.51 1.83
C SER A 111 10.38 15.45 0.71
N LYS A 112 9.07 15.50 0.40
CA LYS A 112 8.53 16.34 -0.68
C LYS A 112 7.76 17.51 -0.07
N GLU A 113 8.34 18.71 -0.06
CA GLU A 113 7.68 19.90 0.50
C GLU A 113 6.34 20.20 -0.20
N LYS A 114 6.33 20.25 -1.53
CA LYS A 114 5.10 20.50 -2.31
C LYS A 114 4.35 19.20 -2.59
N ASN A 115 3.22 19.00 -1.93
CA ASN A 115 2.40 17.80 -2.07
C ASN A 115 0.94 18.08 -1.68
N LEU A 116 0.06 17.09 -1.83
CA LEU A 116 -1.38 17.23 -1.62
C LEU A 116 -1.80 17.57 -0.18
N LEU A 117 -0.91 17.41 0.81
CA LEU A 117 -1.16 17.87 2.19
C LEU A 117 -1.26 19.40 2.26
N MET A 118 -0.67 20.14 1.31
CA MET A 118 -0.89 21.58 1.15
C MET A 118 -2.30 21.89 0.62
N ASP A 119 -2.85 21.00 -0.19
CA ASP A 119 -4.09 21.19 -0.96
C ASP A 119 -5.24 20.34 -0.39
N ASN A 120 -5.40 20.35 0.93
CA ASN A 120 -6.50 19.75 1.70
C ASN A 120 -6.48 18.22 1.88
N MET A 121 -5.45 17.50 1.47
CA MET A 121 -5.35 16.08 1.81
C MET A 121 -5.08 15.92 3.31
N THR A 122 -5.87 15.08 3.98
CA THR A 122 -5.66 14.73 5.40
C THR A 122 -5.37 13.24 5.57
N PRO A 123 -4.67 12.82 6.65
CA PRO A 123 -4.49 11.41 6.94
C PRO A 123 -5.82 10.66 7.07
N LEU A 124 -5.76 9.34 6.96
CA LEU A 124 -6.87 8.44 7.18
C LEU A 124 -6.65 7.68 8.49
N VAL A 125 -7.76 7.35 9.13
CA VAL A 125 -7.81 6.49 10.31
C VAL A 125 -8.91 5.45 10.14
N LYS A 126 -8.68 4.25 10.68
CA LYS A 126 -9.71 3.25 10.99
C LYS A 126 -9.37 2.61 12.33
N SER A 127 -10.31 1.86 12.90
CA SER A 127 -10.03 1.00 14.06
C SER A 127 -10.58 -0.41 13.88
N THR A 128 -10.24 -1.31 14.78
CA THR A 128 -10.79 -2.68 14.83
C THR A 128 -12.32 -2.68 14.88
N SER A 129 -12.95 -1.83 15.70
CA SER A 129 -14.41 -1.72 15.75
C SER A 129 -15.03 -0.87 14.64
N ARG A 130 -14.24 0.00 13.98
CA ARG A 130 -14.67 0.85 12.85
C ARG A 130 -13.74 0.62 11.64
N PRO A 131 -13.96 -0.46 10.87
CA PRO A 131 -13.00 -0.90 9.83
C PRO A 131 -12.98 -0.05 8.56
N LYS A 132 -13.93 0.89 8.42
CA LYS A 132 -13.99 1.80 7.26
C LYS A 132 -13.01 2.95 7.45
N TRP A 133 -12.17 3.19 6.44
CA TRP A 133 -11.25 4.34 6.42
C TRP A 133 -12.02 5.67 6.41
N GLN A 134 -11.64 6.56 7.31
CA GLN A 134 -12.19 7.91 7.40
C GLN A 134 -11.05 8.93 7.41
N ARG A 135 -11.25 10.07 6.74
CA ARG A 135 -10.30 11.18 6.76
C ARG A 135 -10.35 11.85 8.13
N ILE A 136 -9.19 12.18 8.68
CA ILE A 136 -9.12 13.05 9.85
C ILE A 136 -9.66 14.44 9.43
N PRO A 137 -10.56 15.06 10.21
CA PRO A 137 -11.13 16.36 9.84
C PRO A 137 -10.06 17.42 9.66
N LYS A 138 -10.20 18.25 8.61
CA LYS A 138 -9.19 19.25 8.21
C LYS A 138 -8.80 20.20 9.35
N GLN A 139 -9.75 20.58 10.21
CA GLN A 139 -9.49 21.46 11.36
C GLN A 139 -8.52 20.88 12.40
N HIS A 140 -8.25 19.58 12.35
CA HIS A 140 -7.32 18.87 13.22
C HIS A 140 -5.99 18.56 12.54
N VAL A 141 -5.76 19.04 11.32
CA VAL A 141 -4.59 18.69 10.51
C VAL A 141 -3.90 19.94 9.99
N PHE A 142 -2.60 20.04 10.21
CA PHE A 142 -1.77 21.16 9.80
C PHE A 142 -0.55 20.64 9.04
N TYR A 143 -0.30 21.21 7.86
CA TYR A 143 0.92 20.96 7.11
C TYR A 143 1.67 22.27 6.91
N ALA A 144 2.69 22.50 7.73
CA ALA A 144 3.34 23.81 7.85
C ALA A 144 4.83 23.66 8.20
N LYS A 145 5.60 24.73 7.97
CA LYS A 145 7.00 24.80 8.40
C LYS A 145 7.07 24.93 9.92
N SER A 146 7.93 24.15 10.55
CA SER A 146 8.18 24.23 11.99
C SER A 146 9.58 24.75 12.28
N HIS A 147 9.68 25.79 13.10
CA HIS A 147 10.97 26.32 13.58
C HIS A 147 11.73 25.30 14.43
N LEU A 148 11.01 24.44 15.17
CA LEU A 148 11.58 23.37 15.99
C LEU A 148 12.19 22.24 15.15
N HIS A 149 11.75 22.09 13.89
CA HIS A 149 12.26 21.09 12.95
C HIS A 149 12.99 21.75 11.78
N HIS A 150 13.90 22.68 12.07
CA HIS A 150 14.77 23.33 11.08
C HIS A 150 14.03 23.95 9.89
N ASN A 151 12.84 24.51 10.11
CA ASN A 151 11.96 25.07 9.08
C ASN A 151 11.53 24.08 7.98
N HIS A 152 11.63 22.78 8.23
CA HIS A 152 11.03 21.76 7.38
C HIS A 152 9.52 21.74 7.53
N TYR A 153 8.83 21.35 6.46
CA TYR A 153 7.39 21.09 6.53
C TYR A 153 7.12 19.83 7.34
N ILE A 154 6.28 19.96 8.37
CA ILE A 154 5.79 18.86 9.19
C ILE A 154 4.28 18.70 8.97
N LEU A 155 3.80 17.46 9.09
CA LEU A 155 2.37 17.16 9.13
C LEU A 155 1.97 16.87 10.57
N SER A 156 1.27 17.80 11.20
CA SER A 156 0.74 17.65 12.55
C SER A 156 -0.74 17.31 12.48
N PHE A 157 -1.19 16.33 13.24
CA PHE A 157 -2.62 16.08 13.40
C PHE A 157 -2.99 15.68 14.83
N SER A 158 -4.06 16.28 15.34
CA SER A 158 -4.60 15.95 16.66
C SER A 158 -5.63 14.82 16.55
N PHE A 159 -5.63 13.95 17.55
CA PHE A 159 -6.52 12.79 17.60
C PHE A 159 -6.97 12.52 19.04
N ALA A 160 -8.21 12.07 19.19
CA ALA A 160 -8.78 11.66 20.48
C ALA A 160 -9.22 10.20 20.38
N PHE A 161 -8.66 9.35 21.24
CA PHE A 161 -9.03 7.94 21.30
C PHE A 161 -10.34 7.77 22.06
N ASP A 162 -11.28 7.02 21.48
CA ASP A 162 -12.62 6.86 22.03
C ASP A 162 -12.91 5.43 22.52
N LYS A 163 -12.06 4.45 22.18
CA LYS A 163 -12.22 3.04 22.56
C LYS A 163 -10.89 2.42 22.95
N GLU A 164 -10.83 1.93 24.19
CA GLU A 164 -9.61 1.41 24.81
C GLU A 164 -9.13 0.06 24.28
N ASP A 165 -10.05 -0.76 23.79
CA ASP A 165 -9.75 -2.10 23.26
C ASP A 165 -9.52 -2.08 21.76
N ASP A 166 -9.58 -0.90 21.14
CA ASP A 166 -9.38 -0.76 19.71
C ASP A 166 -7.90 -0.60 19.34
N VAL A 167 -7.52 -1.20 18.23
CA VAL A 167 -6.27 -0.87 17.53
C VAL A 167 -6.61 0.13 16.43
N PHE A 168 -5.97 1.30 16.47
CA PHE A 168 -6.17 2.37 15.50
C PHE A 168 -5.10 2.31 14.43
N GLN A 169 -5.47 2.31 13.15
CA GLN A 169 -4.53 2.33 12.04
C GLN A 169 -4.57 3.68 11.34
N PHE A 170 -3.41 4.30 11.14
CA PHE A 170 -3.24 5.59 10.48
C PHE A 170 -2.45 5.44 9.18
N CYS A 171 -2.89 6.07 8.10
CA CYS A 171 -2.16 6.05 6.83
C CYS A 171 -2.41 7.28 5.96
N VAL A 172 -1.56 7.48 4.94
CA VAL A 172 -1.73 8.57 3.95
C VAL A 172 -2.83 8.26 2.92
N ALA A 173 -2.97 6.99 2.53
CA ALA A 173 -3.99 6.48 1.61
C ALA A 173 -4.35 5.02 2.00
N PRO A 174 -5.56 4.52 1.69
CA PRO A 174 -5.94 3.16 2.08
C PRO A 174 -4.92 2.15 1.51
N PRO A 175 -4.28 1.31 2.34
CA PRO A 175 -3.30 0.35 1.87
C PRO A 175 -3.97 -0.72 1.00
N TYR A 176 -3.27 -1.11 -0.05
CA TYR A 176 -3.61 -2.28 -0.87
C TYR A 176 -2.36 -3.15 -0.96
N SER A 177 -2.38 -4.24 -0.21
CA SER A 177 -1.23 -5.13 -0.02
C SER A 177 -1.02 -6.08 -1.21
N TYR A 178 0.19 -6.60 -1.36
CA TYR A 178 0.50 -7.64 -2.33
C TYR A 178 -0.28 -8.93 -2.02
N SER A 179 -0.37 -9.34 -0.75
CA SER A 179 -1.16 -10.49 -0.34
C SER A 179 -2.65 -10.31 -0.67
N ARG A 180 -3.17 -9.08 -0.51
CA ARG A 180 -4.54 -8.73 -0.94
C ARG A 180 -4.71 -8.93 -2.43
N LEU A 181 -3.76 -8.45 -3.24
CA LEU A 181 -3.80 -8.63 -4.68
C LEU A 181 -3.81 -10.11 -5.06
N GLN A 182 -2.91 -10.91 -4.50
CA GLN A 182 -2.81 -12.34 -4.81
C GLN A 182 -4.11 -13.07 -4.48
N THR A 183 -4.70 -12.77 -3.31
CA THR A 183 -6.00 -13.32 -2.91
C THR A 183 -7.11 -12.89 -3.86
N PHE A 184 -7.16 -11.60 -4.20
CA PHE A 184 -8.12 -11.07 -5.17
C PHE A 184 -7.99 -11.75 -6.53
N LEU A 185 -6.77 -11.91 -7.06
CA LEU A 185 -6.55 -12.54 -8.36
C LEU A 185 -6.91 -14.03 -8.37
N ASN A 186 -6.70 -14.75 -7.25
CA ASN A 186 -7.15 -16.13 -7.09
C ASN A 186 -8.69 -16.21 -7.17
N LEU A 187 -9.39 -15.32 -6.45
CA LEU A 187 -10.86 -15.25 -6.50
C LEU A 187 -11.37 -14.80 -7.87
N LEU A 188 -10.67 -13.88 -8.52
CA LEU A 188 -11.00 -13.37 -9.86
C LEU A 188 -10.94 -14.49 -10.89
N GLU A 189 -9.92 -15.35 -10.83
CA GLU A 189 -9.76 -16.50 -11.71
C GLU A 189 -10.91 -17.50 -11.56
N VAL A 190 -11.31 -17.81 -10.32
CA VAL A 190 -12.50 -18.65 -10.05
C VAL A 190 -13.77 -18.02 -10.63
N LYS A 191 -13.98 -16.71 -10.42
CA LYS A 191 -15.15 -15.98 -10.97
C LYS A 191 -15.14 -15.94 -12.50
N ALA A 192 -13.96 -15.87 -13.12
CA ALA A 192 -13.79 -15.81 -14.56
C ALA A 192 -13.89 -17.18 -15.25
N SER A 193 -14.13 -18.28 -14.53
CA SER A 193 -14.27 -19.63 -15.10
C SER A 193 -15.26 -19.73 -16.26
N HIS A 194 -16.37 -18.99 -16.19
CA HIS A 194 -17.37 -18.91 -17.27
C HIS A 194 -16.87 -18.30 -18.59
N LEU A 195 -15.70 -17.64 -18.57
CA LEU A 195 -15.08 -17.06 -19.76
C LEU A 195 -14.20 -18.07 -20.52
N ASN A 196 -14.01 -19.28 -19.99
CA ASN A 196 -13.22 -20.34 -20.62
C ASN A 196 -11.85 -19.82 -21.09
N GLN A 197 -11.57 -19.93 -22.39
CA GLN A 197 -10.30 -19.50 -22.99
C GLN A 197 -10.11 -17.96 -22.98
N ASN A 198 -11.13 -17.17 -22.68
CA ASN A 198 -11.07 -15.69 -22.78
C ASN A 198 -10.52 -15.00 -21.53
N PHE A 199 -10.07 -15.77 -20.55
CA PHE A 199 -9.36 -15.29 -19.37
C PHE A 199 -8.11 -16.15 -19.15
N LYS A 200 -6.97 -15.51 -18.91
CA LYS A 200 -5.73 -16.21 -18.55
C LYS A 200 -4.91 -15.39 -17.57
N ARG A 201 -4.52 -16.00 -16.45
CA ARG A 201 -3.58 -15.42 -15.49
C ARG A 201 -2.24 -16.17 -15.57
N GLU A 202 -1.16 -15.42 -15.77
CA GLU A 202 0.17 -15.99 -16.01
C GLU A 202 1.21 -15.38 -15.06
N LEU A 203 2.24 -16.17 -14.74
CA LEU A 203 3.45 -15.65 -14.11
C LEU A 203 4.27 -14.96 -15.19
N LEU A 204 4.33 -13.63 -15.15
CA LEU A 204 5.14 -12.86 -16.09
C LEU A 204 6.62 -12.94 -15.72
N ALA A 205 6.92 -12.70 -14.44
CA ALA A 205 8.26 -12.70 -13.90
C ALA A 205 8.22 -12.84 -12.39
N ASN A 206 9.39 -12.98 -11.78
CA ASN A 206 9.58 -12.79 -10.36
C ASN A 206 10.29 -11.45 -10.13
N SER A 207 9.89 -10.74 -9.10
CA SER A 207 10.58 -9.54 -8.63
C SER A 207 11.97 -9.88 -8.05
N VAL A 208 12.72 -8.87 -7.61
CA VAL A 208 14.05 -9.05 -7.01
C VAL A 208 13.95 -9.95 -5.78
N GLN A 209 12.95 -9.72 -4.93
CA GLN A 209 12.67 -10.54 -3.75
C GLN A 209 11.74 -11.73 -4.05
N LYS A 210 11.70 -12.20 -5.30
CA LYS A 210 10.98 -13.41 -5.73
C LYS A 210 9.46 -13.40 -5.51
N ARG A 211 8.84 -12.21 -5.48
CA ARG A 211 7.37 -12.09 -5.54
C ARG A 211 6.89 -12.24 -6.97
N ARG A 212 5.81 -13.00 -7.15
CA ARG A 212 5.16 -13.23 -8.44
C ARG A 212 4.63 -11.92 -9.01
N LEU A 213 5.01 -11.63 -10.25
CA LEU A 213 4.42 -10.61 -11.09
C LEU A 213 3.38 -11.27 -12.00
N ASP A 214 2.12 -10.90 -11.85
CA ASP A 214 1.02 -11.44 -12.65
C ASP A 214 0.78 -10.65 -13.93
N LEU A 215 0.53 -11.36 -15.02
CA LEU A 215 -0.09 -10.85 -16.24
C LEU A 215 -1.48 -11.48 -16.37
N VAL A 216 -2.52 -10.65 -16.40
CA VAL A 216 -3.89 -11.06 -16.65
C VAL A 216 -4.26 -10.69 -18.09
N THR A 217 -4.65 -11.68 -18.87
CA THR A 217 -5.15 -11.51 -20.24
C THR A 217 -6.65 -11.73 -20.27
N ILE A 218 -7.41 -10.77 -20.83
CA ILE A 218 -8.86 -10.86 -20.96
C ILE A 218 -9.30 -10.44 -22.37
N GLY A 219 -10.14 -11.23 -23.02
CA GLY A 219 -10.65 -11.02 -24.38
C GLY A 219 -10.67 -12.32 -25.18
N SER A 220 -11.29 -12.33 -26.36
CA SER A 220 -11.32 -13.55 -27.19
C SER A 220 -9.90 -14.05 -27.48
N LEU A 221 -9.52 -15.19 -26.89
CA LEU A 221 -8.23 -15.86 -27.13
C LEU A 221 -8.37 -16.99 -28.15
N ASP A 222 -9.59 -17.30 -28.59
CA ASP A 222 -9.87 -18.39 -29.52
C ASP A 222 -9.11 -18.16 -30.85
N PRO A 223 -8.24 -19.10 -31.29
CA PRO A 223 -7.59 -19.07 -32.59
C PRO A 223 -8.56 -19.19 -33.78
N GLU A 224 -9.67 -19.92 -33.60
CA GLU A 224 -10.57 -20.36 -34.66
C GLU A 224 -11.68 -19.35 -34.98
N GLU A 225 -11.92 -18.37 -34.10
CA GLU A 225 -12.88 -17.30 -34.40
C GLU A 225 -12.32 -16.37 -35.50
N PRO A 226 -13.10 -16.07 -36.57
CA PRO A 226 -12.68 -15.09 -37.58
C PRO A 226 -12.40 -13.75 -36.92
N LYS A 227 -11.12 -13.38 -36.85
CA LYS A 227 -10.66 -12.23 -36.06
C LYS A 227 -10.81 -10.94 -36.89
N PRO A 228 -11.71 -10.01 -36.54
CA PRO A 228 -11.49 -8.62 -36.94
C PRO A 228 -10.15 -8.17 -36.36
N LYS A 229 -9.46 -7.21 -37.00
CA LYS A 229 -8.20 -6.64 -36.48
C LYS A 229 -8.35 -6.28 -35.00
N ARG A 230 -7.74 -7.06 -34.10
CA ARG A 230 -7.98 -6.97 -32.65
C ARG A 230 -7.04 -5.93 -32.05
N ARG A 231 -7.58 -5.00 -31.27
CA ARG A 231 -6.74 -4.03 -30.56
C ARG A 231 -6.22 -4.64 -29.28
N VAL A 232 -4.93 -4.50 -29.03
CA VAL A 232 -4.34 -4.86 -27.74
C VAL A 232 -4.25 -3.62 -26.88
N ILE A 233 -4.78 -3.69 -25.65
CA ILE A 233 -4.63 -2.63 -24.65
C ILE A 233 -3.81 -3.16 -23.49
N ALA A 234 -2.62 -2.60 -23.30
CA ALA A 234 -1.78 -2.90 -22.15
C ALA A 234 -2.07 -1.91 -21.01
N ILE A 235 -2.27 -2.44 -19.81
CA ILE A 235 -2.59 -1.67 -18.60
C ILE A 235 -1.62 -2.09 -17.50
N MET A 236 -0.98 -1.13 -16.87
CA MET A 236 -0.03 -1.36 -15.78
C MET A 236 -0.43 -0.51 -14.58
N ALA A 237 -0.38 -1.09 -13.39
CA ALA A 237 -0.69 -0.39 -12.15
C ALA A 237 0.43 -0.57 -11.11
N ARG A 238 0.45 0.34 -10.11
CA ARG A 238 1.42 0.36 -8.98
C ARG A 238 2.88 0.23 -9.41
N VAL A 239 3.31 1.12 -10.31
CA VAL A 239 4.74 1.30 -10.59
C VAL A 239 5.44 1.90 -9.35
N HIS A 240 4.83 2.94 -8.78
CA HIS A 240 5.21 3.43 -7.46
C HIS A 240 4.40 2.71 -6.38
N PRO A 241 5.06 2.18 -5.34
CA PRO A 241 4.40 1.42 -4.29
C PRO A 241 3.36 2.18 -3.48
N GLY A 242 3.61 3.44 -3.11
CA GLY A 242 2.74 4.24 -2.26
C GLY A 242 1.48 4.77 -2.95
N GLU A 243 1.35 4.58 -4.26
CA GLU A 243 0.19 5.00 -5.06
C GLU A 243 -0.93 3.95 -5.01
N SER A 244 -1.35 3.55 -3.80
CA SER A 244 -2.36 2.51 -3.58
C SER A 244 -3.70 2.70 -4.31
N PRO A 245 -4.20 3.93 -4.59
CA PRO A 245 -5.44 4.09 -5.36
C PRO A 245 -5.41 3.39 -6.73
N ALA A 246 -4.24 3.30 -7.37
CA ALA A 246 -4.09 2.60 -8.65
C ALA A 246 -4.49 1.11 -8.57
N SER A 247 -4.27 0.45 -7.43
CA SER A 247 -4.70 -0.94 -7.23
C SER A 247 -6.21 -1.08 -7.13
N PHE A 248 -6.89 -0.16 -6.44
CA PHE A 248 -8.35 -0.20 -6.33
C PHE A 248 -9.02 0.04 -7.68
N VAL A 249 -8.50 0.99 -8.47
CA VAL A 249 -8.96 1.22 -9.86
C VAL A 249 -8.73 -0.01 -10.72
N CYS A 250 -7.54 -0.62 -10.64
CA CYS A 250 -7.23 -1.83 -11.39
C CYS A 250 -8.13 -3.02 -10.97
N GLN A 251 -8.44 -3.15 -9.68
CA GLN A 251 -9.36 -4.16 -9.16
C GLN A 251 -10.75 -4.01 -9.79
N GLY A 252 -11.34 -2.81 -9.72
CA GLY A 252 -12.66 -2.55 -10.28
C GLY A 252 -12.71 -2.72 -11.80
N LEU A 253 -11.63 -2.34 -12.50
CA LEU A 253 -11.49 -2.60 -13.94
C LEU A 253 -11.53 -4.09 -14.25
N LEU A 254 -10.75 -4.91 -13.53
CA LEU A 254 -10.71 -6.36 -13.74
C LEU A 254 -12.06 -7.01 -13.46
N GLU A 255 -12.74 -6.59 -12.39
CA GLU A 255 -14.09 -7.05 -12.04
C GLU A 255 -15.10 -6.71 -13.15
N LEU A 256 -15.07 -5.48 -13.69
CA LEU A 256 -15.89 -5.09 -14.83
C LEU A 256 -15.59 -5.96 -16.06
N LEU A 257 -14.31 -6.13 -16.41
CA LEU A 257 -13.88 -6.86 -17.61
C LEU A 257 -14.26 -8.34 -17.57
N ILE A 258 -14.43 -8.95 -16.39
CA ILE A 258 -14.91 -10.34 -16.27
C ILE A 258 -16.43 -10.46 -16.06
N SER A 259 -17.14 -9.36 -15.82
CA SER A 259 -18.59 -9.39 -15.55
C SER A 259 -19.44 -9.74 -16.77
N SER A 260 -20.74 -9.96 -16.56
CA SER A 260 -21.75 -10.12 -17.62
C SER A 260 -22.25 -8.80 -18.22
N ASN A 261 -21.66 -7.66 -17.83
CA ASN A 261 -22.06 -6.35 -18.35
C ASN A 261 -21.92 -6.29 -19.89
N SER A 262 -22.92 -5.72 -20.57
CA SER A 262 -22.94 -5.63 -22.05
C SER A 262 -21.74 -4.89 -22.63
N ILE A 263 -21.24 -3.86 -21.93
CA ILE A 263 -20.01 -3.13 -22.30
C ILE A 263 -18.81 -4.07 -22.21
N ALA A 264 -18.67 -4.84 -21.12
CA ALA A 264 -17.57 -5.78 -20.94
C ALA A 264 -17.59 -6.89 -22.00
N THR A 265 -18.76 -7.45 -22.30
CA THR A 265 -18.95 -8.44 -23.37
C THR A 265 -18.54 -7.90 -24.73
N THR A 266 -18.92 -6.66 -25.05
CA THR A 266 -18.51 -6.00 -26.30
C THR A 266 -17.01 -5.77 -26.34
N LEU A 267 -16.42 -5.26 -25.26
CA LEU A 267 -14.97 -5.04 -25.16
C LEU A 267 -14.19 -6.33 -25.37
N ARG A 268 -14.58 -7.43 -24.72
CA ARG A 268 -13.92 -8.74 -24.86
C ARG A 268 -13.95 -9.29 -26.28
N LYS A 269 -14.93 -8.89 -27.11
CA LYS A 269 -15.03 -9.30 -28.52
C LYS A 269 -14.01 -8.61 -29.42
N TYR A 270 -13.69 -7.34 -29.14
CA TYR A 270 -12.88 -6.49 -30.03
C TYR A 270 -11.49 -6.14 -29.48
N VAL A 271 -11.27 -6.34 -28.18
CA VAL A 271 -10.07 -5.90 -27.47
C VAL A 271 -9.49 -7.06 -26.66
N ILE A 272 -8.17 -7.19 -26.74
CA ILE A 272 -7.38 -8.04 -25.84
C ILE A 272 -6.72 -7.14 -24.80
N PHE A 273 -7.13 -7.28 -23.55
CA PHE A 273 -6.51 -6.60 -22.42
C PHE A 273 -5.34 -7.40 -21.91
N LYS A 274 -4.20 -6.74 -21.71
CA LYS A 274 -3.00 -7.26 -21.06
C LYS A 274 -2.75 -6.42 -19.80
N VAL A 275 -3.14 -6.93 -18.65
CA VAL A 275 -3.15 -6.18 -17.39
C VAL A 275 -2.06 -6.70 -16.46
N ILE A 276 -1.19 -5.80 -15.97
CA ILE A 276 -0.23 -6.06 -14.91
C ILE A 276 -0.69 -5.30 -13.67
N PRO A 277 -1.36 -5.96 -12.71
CA PRO A 277 -2.06 -5.25 -11.62
C PRO A 277 -1.14 -4.59 -10.59
N MET A 278 0.11 -5.06 -10.49
CA MET A 278 1.09 -4.48 -9.57
C MET A 278 2.50 -4.68 -10.09
N LEU A 279 3.10 -3.63 -10.64
CA LEU A 279 4.42 -3.68 -11.27
C LEU A 279 5.58 -3.69 -10.25
N ASN A 280 5.34 -3.23 -9.02
CA ASN A 280 6.33 -3.14 -7.96
C ASN A 280 5.90 -3.88 -6.67
N PRO A 281 5.74 -5.22 -6.72
CA PRO A 281 5.27 -5.98 -5.56
C PRO A 281 6.21 -5.90 -4.36
N ASP A 282 7.53 -5.77 -4.58
CA ASP A 282 8.50 -5.69 -3.49
C ASP A 282 8.39 -4.39 -2.71
N GLY A 283 8.37 -3.26 -3.43
CA GLY A 283 8.21 -1.96 -2.79
C GLY A 283 6.88 -1.84 -2.06
N VAL A 284 5.80 -2.44 -2.58
CA VAL A 284 4.49 -2.47 -1.91
C VAL A 284 4.57 -3.25 -0.61
N PHE A 285 5.14 -4.45 -0.64
CA PHE A 285 5.22 -5.32 0.53
C PHE A 285 5.95 -4.66 1.70
N VAL A 286 7.09 -4.01 1.43
CA VAL A 286 7.92 -3.37 2.47
C VAL A 286 7.41 -1.97 2.87
N GLY A 287 6.37 -1.44 2.23
CA GLY A 287 5.85 -0.11 2.55
C GLY A 287 6.75 1.03 2.05
N ASN A 288 7.36 0.89 0.87
CA ASN A 288 7.98 2.03 0.19
C ASN A 288 6.90 2.99 -0.35
N TYR A 289 7.32 4.21 -0.68
CA TYR A 289 6.52 5.21 -1.36
C TYR A 289 6.69 5.17 -2.87
N ARG A 290 7.94 5.16 -3.37
CA ARG A 290 8.22 5.42 -4.79
C ARG A 290 9.18 4.41 -5.40
N SER A 291 10.22 3.99 -4.68
CA SER A 291 11.24 3.12 -5.27
C SER A 291 10.92 1.63 -5.19
N SER A 292 11.58 0.85 -6.04
CA SER A 292 11.73 -0.60 -5.88
C SER A 292 12.49 -0.93 -4.59
N ALA A 293 12.57 -2.22 -4.25
CA ALA A 293 13.41 -2.69 -3.14
C ALA A 293 14.91 -2.39 -3.34
N MET A 294 15.34 -2.14 -4.58
CA MET A 294 16.72 -1.75 -4.92
C MET A 294 16.93 -0.22 -4.95
N GLY A 295 15.94 0.57 -4.49
CA GLY A 295 16.06 2.03 -4.39
C GLY A 295 15.82 2.79 -5.71
N THR A 296 15.47 2.10 -6.79
CA THR A 296 15.26 2.70 -8.12
C THR A 296 13.80 3.11 -8.36
N ASP A 297 13.59 4.26 -9.00
CA ASP A 297 12.30 4.65 -9.55
C ASP A 297 12.06 3.88 -10.86
N LEU A 298 11.21 2.85 -10.81
CA LEU A 298 10.93 1.99 -11.97
C LEU A 298 10.40 2.78 -13.17
N ASN A 299 9.67 3.88 -12.93
CA ASN A 299 9.15 4.74 -14.00
C ASN A 299 10.18 5.75 -14.55
N ARG A 300 11.45 5.61 -14.16
CA ARG A 300 12.60 6.30 -14.74
C ARG A 300 13.65 5.33 -15.31
N SER A 301 13.40 4.02 -15.23
CA SER A 301 14.40 2.99 -15.56
C SER A 301 14.05 2.12 -16.78
N TRP A 302 12.99 2.43 -17.54
CA TRP A 302 12.58 1.65 -18.73
C TRP A 302 13.68 1.50 -19.79
N HIS A 303 14.47 2.55 -20.01
CA HIS A 303 15.55 2.56 -21.01
C HIS A 303 16.78 1.74 -20.57
N LEU A 304 16.98 1.51 -19.26
CA LEU A 304 18.11 0.78 -18.68
C LEU A 304 17.69 -0.52 -17.98
N CYS A 305 16.45 -0.97 -18.16
CA CYS A 305 15.94 -2.12 -17.43
C CYS A 305 16.72 -3.38 -17.80
N ASN A 306 17.03 -4.18 -16.78
CA ASN A 306 17.75 -5.44 -16.91
C ASN A 306 17.11 -6.50 -15.99
N PRO A 307 17.33 -7.81 -16.26
CA PRO A 307 16.70 -8.89 -15.50
C PRO A 307 17.09 -8.96 -14.02
N TRP A 308 18.20 -8.36 -13.61
CA TRP A 308 18.73 -8.50 -12.25
C TRP A 308 18.20 -7.40 -11.32
N CYS A 309 18.33 -6.14 -11.71
CA CYS A 309 17.90 -4.99 -10.92
C CYS A 309 16.44 -4.60 -11.17
N HIS A 310 15.91 -4.93 -12.36
CA HIS A 310 14.62 -4.46 -12.83
C HIS A 310 13.79 -5.57 -13.50
N PRO A 311 13.70 -6.78 -12.92
CA PRO A 311 13.04 -7.92 -13.58
C PRO A 311 11.60 -7.63 -13.99
N THR A 312 10.85 -6.88 -13.19
CA THR A 312 9.42 -6.63 -13.44
C THR A 312 9.20 -5.75 -14.67
N ILE A 313 9.88 -4.60 -14.77
CA ILE A 313 9.78 -3.72 -15.94
C ILE A 313 10.50 -4.31 -17.16
N LYS A 314 11.55 -5.14 -16.97
CA LYS A 314 12.22 -5.83 -18.08
C LYS A 314 11.27 -6.82 -18.76
N ALA A 315 10.65 -7.71 -18.00
CA ALA A 315 9.69 -8.68 -18.54
C ALA A 315 8.47 -7.98 -19.17
N THR A 316 8.02 -6.89 -18.57
CA THR A 316 6.94 -6.07 -19.13
C THR A 316 7.35 -5.46 -20.47
N ARG A 317 8.54 -4.84 -20.57
CA ARG A 317 9.06 -4.28 -21.81
C ARG A 317 9.18 -5.34 -22.90
N ASP A 318 9.64 -6.54 -22.56
CA ASP A 318 9.80 -7.64 -23.51
C ASP A 318 8.45 -8.07 -24.09
N ILE A 319 7.42 -8.20 -23.25
CA ILE A 319 6.06 -8.48 -23.73
C ILE A 319 5.53 -7.36 -24.62
N LEU A 320 5.68 -6.10 -24.22
CA LEU A 320 5.22 -4.98 -25.04
C LEU A 320 5.94 -4.94 -26.40
N THR A 321 7.23 -5.23 -26.42
CA THR A 321 8.04 -5.29 -27.65
C THR A 321 7.61 -6.46 -28.53
N MET A 322 7.31 -7.62 -27.92
CA MET A 322 6.78 -8.77 -28.66
C MET A 322 5.41 -8.45 -29.27
N LEU A 323 4.52 -7.81 -28.51
CA LEU A 323 3.20 -7.40 -28.96
C LEU A 323 3.25 -6.36 -30.09
N ASP A 324 4.21 -5.45 -30.07
CA ASP A 324 4.42 -4.45 -31.12
C ASP A 324 4.94 -5.09 -32.43
N LYS A 325 5.84 -6.08 -32.31
CA LYS A 325 6.40 -6.81 -33.46
C LYS A 325 5.41 -7.80 -34.06
N SER A 326 4.59 -8.44 -33.24
CA SER A 326 3.49 -9.25 -33.71
C SER A 326 2.44 -8.32 -34.31
N LYS A 327 2.36 -8.24 -35.63
CA LYS A 327 1.28 -7.52 -36.34
C LYS A 327 -0.06 -8.25 -36.11
N VAL A 328 -0.57 -8.22 -34.88
CA VAL A 328 -1.87 -8.80 -34.46
C VAL A 328 -3.03 -8.01 -35.06
#